data_AF-A0A7J0EGL3-F1
#
_entry.id   AF-A0A7J0EGL3-F1
#
_cell.length_a   1.000
_cell.length_b   1.000
_cell.length_c   1.000
_cell.angle_alpha   90.00
_cell.angle_beta   90.00
_cell.angle_gamma   90.00
#
_symmetry.space_group_name_H-M   'P 1'
#
loop_
_entity.id
_entity.type
_entity.pdbx_description
1 polymer ?
#
loop_
_entity_poly.entity_id
_entity_poly.type
_entity_poly.pdbx_seq_one_letter_code
_entity_poly.pdbx_strand_id
1 'polypeptide(L)'
;MFKKSPSWIGAWITLGRAQLNFGEPDSAMESFDRALAIKPDSVEARDDRQTTLHLVKKRKQLHSSGLSDTKNRYAVGENTESS
;
A
#
# COMPACT_ATOMS: atom_id res chain seq x y z
N MET A 1 -16.27 32.91 -5.90
CA MET A 1 -15.99 31.82 -4.93
C MET A 1 -15.97 30.50 -5.71
N PHE A 2 -14.80 30.03 -6.16
CA PHE A 2 -14.69 28.80 -6.96
C PHE A 2 -14.89 27.58 -6.04
N LYS A 3 -16.09 27.01 -6.07
CA LYS A 3 -16.41 25.74 -5.44
C LYS A 3 -15.66 24.66 -6.22
N LYS A 4 -14.46 24.27 -5.78
CA LYS A 4 -13.74 23.11 -6.35
C LYS A 4 -14.68 21.91 -6.29
N SER A 5 -15.14 21.49 -7.47
CA SER A 5 -16.32 20.64 -7.62
C SER A 5 -16.12 19.25 -6.99
N PRO A 6 -17.16 18.67 -6.37
CA PRO A 6 -17.16 17.31 -5.85
C PRO A 6 -16.67 16.23 -6.85
N SER A 7 -16.77 16.51 -8.16
CA SER A 7 -16.32 15.60 -9.21
C SER A 7 -14.82 15.31 -9.19
N TRP A 8 -13.99 16.25 -8.74
CA TRP A 8 -12.54 16.03 -8.67
C TRP A 8 -12.16 15.06 -7.54
N ILE A 9 -12.89 15.12 -6.43
CA ILE A 9 -12.69 14.19 -5.30
C ILE A 9 -13.05 12.77 -5.74
N GLY A 10 -14.22 12.61 -6.38
CA GLY A 10 -14.65 11.33 -6.94
C GLY A 10 -13.65 10.78 -7.95
N ALA A 11 -13.11 11.62 -8.85
CA ALA A 11 -12.10 11.19 -9.82
C ALA A 11 -10.82 10.64 -9.16
N TRP A 12 -10.30 11.30 -8.12
CA TRP A 12 -9.15 10.81 -7.36
C TRP A 12 -9.47 9.50 -6.62
N ILE A 13 -10.66 9.37 -6.03
CA ILE A 13 -11.10 8.13 -5.38
C ILE A 13 -11.19 6.98 -6.40
N THR A 14 -11.84 7.21 -7.54
CA THR A 14 -11.98 6.19 -8.60
C THR A 14 -10.61 5.79 -9.16
N LEU A 15 -9.71 6.75 -9.38
CA LEU A 15 -8.34 6.46 -9.82
C LEU A 15 -7.60 5.61 -8.80
N GLY A 16 -7.68 5.95 -7.51
CA GLY A 16 -7.05 5.18 -6.44
C GLY A 16 -7.56 3.73 -6.38
N ARG A 17 -8.87 3.53 -6.52
CA ARG A 17 -9.47 2.18 -6.60
C ARG A 17 -9.01 1.41 -7.84
N ALA A 18 -8.91 2.07 -8.99
CA ALA A 18 -8.38 1.44 -10.19
C ALA A 18 -6.92 1.02 -9.98
N GLN A 19 -6.08 1.88 -9.40
CA GLN A 19 -4.69 1.58 -9.07
C GLN A 19 -4.56 0.39 -8.09
N LEU A 20 -5.45 0.29 -7.09
CA LEU A 20 -5.52 -0.90 -6.23
C LEU A 20 -5.81 -2.17 -7.04
N ASN A 21 -6.77 -2.12 -7.97
CA ASN A 21 -7.09 -3.26 -8.83
C ASN A 21 -5.92 -3.64 -9.77
N PHE A 22 -5.08 -2.68 -10.15
CA PHE A 22 -3.84 -2.90 -10.91
C PHE A 22 -2.65 -3.36 -10.05
N GLY A 23 -2.81 -3.47 -8.73
CA GLY A 23 -1.72 -3.88 -7.83
C GLY A 23 -0.72 -2.77 -7.52
N GLU A 24 -1.11 -1.50 -7.67
CA GLU A 24 -0.30 -0.31 -7.42
C GLU A 24 -0.75 0.45 -6.16
N PRO A 25 -0.60 -0.12 -4.95
CA PRO A 25 -1.11 0.51 -3.74
C PRO A 25 -0.35 1.79 -3.34
N ASP A 26 0.89 1.99 -3.79
CA ASP A 26 1.63 3.23 -3.52
C ASP A 26 1.06 4.40 -4.34
N SER A 27 0.74 4.17 -5.62
CA SER A 27 0.04 5.15 -6.46
C SER A 27 -1.36 5.47 -5.91
N ALA A 28 -2.06 4.45 -5.43
CA ALA A 28 -3.39 4.61 -4.83
C ALA A 28 -3.36 5.52 -3.59
N MET A 29 -2.33 5.40 -2.75
CA MET A 29 -2.13 6.29 -1.60
C MET A 29 -2.08 7.76 -2.01
N GLU A 30 -1.31 8.10 -3.06
CA GLU A 30 -1.21 9.47 -3.54
C GLU A 30 -2.55 10.00 -4.06
N SER A 31 -3.31 9.16 -4.76
CA SER A 31 -4.64 9.51 -5.25
C SER A 31 -5.58 9.85 -4.09
N PHE A 32 -5.63 9.03 -3.04
CA PHE A 32 -6.46 9.31 -1.87
C PHE A 32 -5.97 10.51 -1.06
N ASP A 33 -4.65 10.73 -0.96
CA ASP A 33 -4.07 11.91 -0.33
C ASP A 33 -4.49 13.21 -1.07
N ARG A 34 -4.53 13.19 -2.41
CA ARG A 34 -5.05 14.31 -3.21
C ARG A 34 -6.55 14.52 -3.00
N ALA A 35 -7.33 13.44 -2.91
CA ALA A 35 -8.76 13.54 -2.59
C ALA A 35 -8.99 14.22 -1.22
N LEU A 36 -8.20 13.84 -0.21
CA LEU A 36 -8.26 14.40 1.15
C LEU A 36 -7.70 15.83 1.23
N ALA A 37 -6.72 16.19 0.41
CA ALA A 37 -6.23 17.57 0.32
C ALA A 37 -7.31 18.53 -0.23
N ILE A 38 -8.22 18.03 -1.08
CA ILE A 38 -9.37 18.80 -1.58
C ILE A 38 -10.52 18.79 -0.56
N LYS A 39 -10.82 17.61 0.01
CA LYS A 39 -11.89 17.42 0.99
C LYS A 39 -11.40 16.58 2.18
N PRO A 40 -10.88 17.23 3.23
CA PRO A 40 -10.35 16.54 4.39
C PRO A 40 -11.39 15.68 5.12
N ASP A 41 -12.67 16.05 5.06
CA ASP A 41 -13.80 15.34 5.68
C ASP A 41 -14.39 14.20 4.82
N SER A 42 -13.75 13.87 3.68
CA SER A 42 -14.20 12.75 2.84
C SER A 42 -14.00 11.41 3.55
N VAL A 43 -15.10 10.86 4.08
CA VAL A 43 -15.11 9.53 4.73
C VAL A 43 -14.65 8.45 3.75
N GLU A 44 -15.17 8.46 2.53
CA GLU A 44 -14.82 7.49 1.49
C GLU A 44 -13.31 7.47 1.19
N ALA A 45 -12.69 8.65 1.03
CA ALA A 45 -11.25 8.73 0.77
C ALA A 45 -10.40 8.28 1.99
N ARG A 46 -10.87 8.51 3.21
CA ARG A 46 -10.19 8.02 4.43
C ARG A 46 -10.25 6.50 4.53
N ASP A 47 -11.40 5.91 4.28
CA ASP A 47 -11.62 4.46 4.36
C ASP A 47 -10.80 3.73 3.28
N ASP A 48 -10.82 4.23 2.04
CA ASP A 48 -10.03 3.67 0.96
C ASP A 48 -8.51 3.80 1.23
N ARG A 49 -8.07 4.94 1.77
CA ARG A 49 -6.67 5.15 2.18
C ARG A 49 -6.26 4.20 3.30
N GLN A 50 -7.12 3.99 4.30
CA GLN A 50 -6.85 3.05 5.38
C GLN A 50 -6.74 1.62 4.86
N THR A 51 -7.61 1.22 3.94
CA THR A 51 -7.55 -0.09 3.27
C THR A 51 -6.24 -0.24 2.50
N THR A 52 -5.84 0.78 1.75
CA THR A 52 -4.58 0.81 1.00
C THR A 52 -3.37 0.67 1.92
N LEU A 53 -3.36 1.36 3.06
CA LEU A 53 -2.28 1.27 4.04
C LEU A 53 -2.10 -0.17 4.58
N HIS A 54 -3.20 -0.89 4.81
CA HIS A 54 -3.14 -2.30 5.22
C HIS A 54 -2.52 -3.18 4.14
N LEU A 55 -2.86 -2.96 2.87
CA LEU A 55 -2.28 -3.69 1.75
C LEU A 55 -0.77 -3.45 1.62
N VAL A 56 -0.32 -2.19 1.72
CA VAL A 56 1.11 -1.84 1.70
C VAL A 56 1.85 -2.51 2.86
N LYS A 57 1.29 -2.47 4.07
CA LYS A 57 1.89 -3.13 5.25
C LYS A 57 2.01 -4.64 5.05
N LYS A 58 0.95 -5.30 4.57
CA LYS A 58 0.95 -6.74 4.31
C LYS A 58 1.99 -7.13 3.25
N ARG A 59 2.10 -6.36 2.17
CA ARG A 59 3.12 -6.57 1.12
C ARG A 59 4.54 -6.48 1.68
N LYS A 60 4.81 -5.47 2.53
CA LYS A 60 6.12 -5.31 3.20
C LYS A 60 6.43 -6.50 4.13
N GLN A 61 5.45 -6.97 4.90
CA GLN A 61 5.62 -8.13 5.78
C GLN A 61 5.91 -9.42 5.01
N LEU A 62 5.19 -9.68 3.91
CA LEU A 62 5.44 -10.85 3.07
C LEU A 62 6.83 -10.82 2.45
N HIS A 63 7.30 -9.66 1.97
CA HIS A 63 8.65 -9.51 1.46
C HIS A 63 9.72 -9.78 2.54
N SER A 64 9.50 -9.32 3.79
CA SER A 64 10.42 -9.64 4.89
C SER A 64 10.39 -11.11 5.31
N SER A 65 9.21 -11.74 5.33
CA SER A 65 9.07 -13.16 5.72
C SER A 65 9.72 -14.08 4.68
N GLY A 66 9.50 -13.82 3.38
CA GLY A 66 10.12 -14.61 2.31
C GLY A 66 11.65 -14.58 2.33
N LEU A 67 12.25 -13.46 2.75
CA LEU A 67 13.70 -13.36 2.98
C LEU A 67 14.16 -14.12 4.23
N SER A 68 13.34 -14.17 5.29
CA SER A 68 13.63 -14.95 6.49
C SER A 68 13.53 -16.45 6.25
N ASP A 69 12.51 -16.89 5.52
CA ASP A 69 12.25 -18.30 5.21
C ASP A 69 13.26 -18.87 4.20
N THR A 70 13.84 -18.04 3.33
CA THR A 70 14.95 -18.46 2.46
C THR A 70 16.26 -18.53 3.24
N LYS A 71 16.56 -17.57 4.11
CA LYS A 71 17.78 -17.56 4.92
C LYS A 71 17.92 -18.79 5.84
N ASN A 72 16.82 -19.27 6.42
CA ASN A 72 16.86 -20.49 7.25
C ASN A 72 17.02 -21.79 6.45
N ARG A 73 16.66 -21.81 5.15
CA ARG A 73 16.75 -23.02 4.31
C ARG A 73 18.15 -23.31 3.77
N TYR A 74 19.05 -22.32 3.77
CA TYR A 74 20.44 -22.48 3.30
C TYR A 74 21.46 -22.68 4.43
N ALA A 75 21.04 -22.68 5.70
CA ALA A 75 21.90 -23.02 6.83
C ALA A 75 22.00 -24.55 7.00
N VAL A 76 22.44 -25.27 5.96
CA VAL A 76 22.82 -26.69 6.07
C VAL A 76 24.33 -26.76 6.22
N GLY A 77 24.78 -27.01 7.45
CA GLY A 77 25.96 -27.83 7.76
C GLY A 77 27.32 -27.35 7.26
N GLU A 78 27.89 -26.34 7.90
CA GLU A 78 29.35 -26.19 8.00
C GLU A 78 29.79 -26.28 9.47
N ASN A 79 29.40 -27.36 10.15
CA ASN A 79 30.13 -27.76 11.35
C ASN A 79 31.26 -28.67 10.90
N THR A 80 32.36 -28.01 10.57
CA THR A 80 33.69 -28.57 10.38
C THR A 80 34.04 -29.49 11.54
N GLU A 81 34.10 -30.80 11.29
CA GLU A 81 35.01 -31.67 12.04
C GLU A 81 36.42 -31.16 11.76
N SER A 82 37.06 -30.60 12.78
CA SER A 82 38.49 -30.35 12.80
C SER A 82 39.06 -31.14 13.97
N SER A 83 39.92 -32.10 13.59
CA SER A 83 40.61 -33.09 14.41
C SER A 83 41.52 -32.49 15.48
#